data_AF-A0A518DDC1-F1
#
_entry.id   AF-A0A518DDC1-F1
#
_cell.length_a   1.000
_cell.length_b   1.000
_cell.length_c   1.000
_cell.angle_alpha   90.00
_cell.angle_beta   90.00
_cell.angle_gamma   90.00
#
_symmetry.space_group_name_H-M   'P 1'
#
loop_
_entity.id
_entity.type
_entity.pdbx_description
1 polymer ?
#
loop_
_entity_poly.entity_id
_entity_poly.type
_entity_poly.pdbx_seq_one_letter_code
_entity_poly.pdbx_strand_id
1 'polypeptide(L)'
;MRLFGTLPRRSPARPLAFVVLLLVPGVCDAQLRVVDWNTGGGARAGVATVFEAIGQESVGGVAKPIDVLSLQEQTNAAATATFVSVLNGLYGAGTYAAAPIPASAQSTGAGLPGLVYNTQTVALIATQAFGVVNTSNQTRSTLRYQLRPVGYDASADFYLYSNHYKASTGGSNEARRLIEAAALRADLDALGQGASAILSGDFNIQSSSEAMYQELLSAGPGQAFDPIDTPGNWNNSAAFKQVHTQSPAASQQYPGQVTGGVDDRFDFQLVTGELLDGEGLDYLPGSYHTFGNNGTHLLNGSIATGSGATADVLSALEGASDHLPVVADYQVPAVLGYALDAPAASYALGQAASLSLWVQNLADVVAAVGADELDWVVSLSGNLTGGGGGSLMADGTSAMLSLALDTSSVGMQSGIVTLSSTSPGVANGLVQIPLMWEVASAVIGDYNGNGVVELGDYATWKSAFGSTMDLAADGNSDGVVDAADYTVWRDALAGASVGNAVGASVPEPSCLLLGLIVGSLAASWRRPCVCC
;
A
#
# COMPACT_ATOMS: atom_id res chain seq x y z
N MET A 1 28.85 -63.90 6.75
CA MET A 1 28.75 -62.69 7.61
C MET A 1 28.34 -61.53 6.71
N ARG A 2 27.03 -61.34 6.50
CA ARG A 2 26.46 -60.23 5.70
C ARG A 2 25.62 -59.40 6.66
N LEU A 3 26.06 -58.18 6.93
CA LEU A 3 25.35 -57.20 7.74
C LEU A 3 24.36 -56.45 6.85
N PHE A 4 23.05 -56.63 7.10
CA PHE A 4 22.00 -55.76 6.58
C PHE A 4 21.89 -54.54 7.52
N GLY A 5 22.23 -53.36 7.01
CA GLY A 5 21.97 -52.08 7.67
C GLY A 5 20.57 -51.59 7.34
N THR A 6 19.80 -51.27 8.37
CA THR A 6 18.47 -50.67 8.33
C THR A 6 18.50 -49.23 7.83
N LEU A 7 17.67 -48.89 6.84
CA LEU A 7 17.34 -47.51 6.45
C LEU A 7 16.30 -46.93 7.44
N PRO A 8 16.41 -45.65 7.87
CA PRO A 8 15.36 -45.02 8.66
C PRO A 8 14.15 -44.65 7.80
N ARG A 9 12.94 -44.90 8.33
CA ARG A 9 11.65 -44.52 7.74
C ARG A 9 11.58 -43.00 7.57
N ARG A 10 11.18 -42.55 6.37
CA ARG A 10 10.79 -41.16 6.10
C ARG A 10 9.55 -40.82 6.92
N SER A 11 9.59 -39.68 7.60
CA SER A 11 8.43 -39.01 8.20
C SER A 11 7.36 -38.74 7.14
N PRO A 12 6.06 -38.84 7.44
CA PRO A 12 5.01 -38.47 6.50
C PRO A 12 5.09 -36.96 6.23
N ALA A 13 5.02 -36.60 4.95
CA ALA A 13 4.98 -35.22 4.52
C ALA A 13 3.77 -34.50 5.14
N ARG A 14 4.00 -33.35 5.75
CA ARG A 14 2.95 -32.42 6.21
C ARG A 14 2.09 -32.02 5.00
N PRO A 15 0.76 -31.90 5.15
CA PRO A 15 -0.08 -31.39 4.07
C PRO A 15 0.35 -29.97 3.71
N LEU A 16 0.43 -29.68 2.41
CA LEU A 16 0.70 -28.34 1.89
C LEU A 16 -0.34 -27.37 2.47
N ALA A 17 0.14 -26.33 3.14
CA ALA A 17 -0.66 -25.15 3.44
C ALA A 17 -1.23 -24.61 2.12
N PHE A 18 -2.55 -24.45 2.04
CA PHE A 18 -3.15 -23.65 0.98
C PHE A 18 -2.84 -22.19 1.30
N VAL A 19 -1.71 -21.73 0.76
CA VAL A 19 -1.36 -20.32 0.75
C VAL A 19 -2.32 -19.66 -0.24
N VAL A 20 -3.35 -18.97 0.25
CA VAL A 20 -3.99 -17.91 -0.54
C VAL A 20 -3.02 -16.74 -0.53
N LEU A 21 -1.94 -16.87 -1.30
CA LEU A 21 -1.09 -15.75 -1.62
C LEU A 21 -1.90 -14.97 -2.65
N LEU A 22 -2.38 -13.78 -2.30
CA LEU A 22 -2.55 -12.76 -3.31
C LEU A 22 -1.15 -12.50 -3.86
N LEU A 23 -0.75 -13.28 -4.87
CA LEU A 23 0.42 -13.03 -5.68
C LEU A 23 0.14 -11.72 -6.42
N VAL A 24 0.51 -10.61 -5.78
CA VAL A 24 0.72 -9.35 -6.50
C VAL A 24 1.94 -9.61 -7.40
N PRO A 25 1.82 -9.53 -8.74
CA PRO A 25 2.98 -9.63 -9.62
C PRO A 25 3.98 -8.57 -9.18
N GLY A 26 5.26 -8.94 -9.07
CA GLY A 26 6.33 -8.10 -8.52
C GLY A 26 6.18 -6.65 -8.95
N VAL A 27 5.78 -5.81 -8.01
CA VAL A 27 5.66 -4.38 -8.21
C VAL A 27 7.04 -3.79 -7.92
N CYS A 28 7.31 -2.61 -8.46
CA CYS A 28 8.52 -1.88 -8.12
C CYS A 28 8.35 -1.21 -6.75
N ASP A 29 9.47 -0.93 -6.07
CA ASP A 29 9.49 -0.30 -4.75
C ASP A 29 8.57 0.94 -4.70
N ALA A 30 7.56 0.92 -3.83
CA ALA A 30 6.48 1.87 -3.71
C ALA A 30 6.87 3.20 -3.05
N GLN A 31 7.92 3.25 -2.21
CA GLN A 31 8.49 4.50 -1.67
C GLN A 31 8.79 5.49 -2.81
N LEU A 32 8.57 6.79 -2.64
CA LEU A 32 8.62 7.73 -3.77
C LEU A 32 9.89 8.58 -3.76
N ARG A 33 10.60 8.64 -4.88
CA ARG A 33 11.64 9.64 -5.17
C ARG A 33 11.09 10.71 -6.10
N VAL A 34 10.95 11.93 -5.58
CA VAL A 34 10.45 13.10 -6.33
C VAL A 34 11.60 14.03 -6.63
N VAL A 35 11.73 14.40 -7.91
CA VAL A 35 12.76 15.32 -8.40
C VAL A 35 12.10 16.53 -9.03
N ASP A 36 12.54 17.71 -8.61
CA ASP A 36 12.21 18.98 -9.24
C ASP A 36 13.42 19.48 -10.04
N TRP A 37 13.20 19.89 -11.29
CA TRP A 37 14.29 20.38 -12.13
C TRP A 37 13.81 21.34 -13.23
N ASN A 38 14.23 22.61 -13.13
CA ASN A 38 14.13 23.51 -14.28
C ASN A 38 15.20 23.10 -15.31
N THR A 39 14.80 22.83 -16.55
CA THR A 39 15.71 22.34 -17.60
C THR A 39 15.87 23.29 -18.78
N GLY A 40 15.15 24.42 -18.79
CA GLY A 40 15.21 25.39 -19.89
C GLY A 40 14.88 24.77 -21.26
N GLY A 41 13.96 23.79 -21.30
CA GLY A 41 13.57 23.05 -22.51
C GLY A 41 13.69 21.53 -22.39
N GLY A 42 13.81 20.86 -23.53
CA GLY A 42 13.96 19.40 -23.61
C GLY A 42 15.33 18.91 -23.13
N ALA A 43 15.45 17.59 -22.92
CA ALA A 43 16.65 16.94 -22.43
C ALA A 43 17.88 17.24 -23.31
N ARG A 44 18.99 17.60 -22.67
CA ARG A 44 20.29 17.86 -23.29
C ARG A 44 21.28 16.73 -22.98
N ALA A 45 22.49 16.84 -23.54
CA ALA A 45 23.60 15.98 -23.15
C ALA A 45 23.85 16.09 -21.64
N GLY A 46 24.18 14.96 -21.00
CA GLY A 46 24.37 14.88 -19.54
C GLY A 46 23.13 14.44 -18.75
N VAL A 47 21.92 14.68 -19.24
CA VAL A 47 20.67 14.31 -18.52
C VAL A 47 20.62 12.82 -18.16
N ALA A 48 21.04 11.94 -19.07
CA ALA A 48 21.09 10.50 -18.78
C ALA A 48 22.05 10.17 -17.62
N THR A 49 23.24 10.77 -17.61
CA THR A 49 24.23 10.60 -16.54
C THR A 49 23.71 11.14 -15.21
N VAL A 50 23.00 12.28 -15.22
CA VAL A 50 22.39 12.85 -14.02
C VAL A 50 21.29 11.92 -13.48
N PHE A 51 20.37 11.44 -14.33
CA PHE A 51 19.29 10.56 -13.89
C PHE A 51 19.76 9.18 -13.43
N GLU A 52 20.79 8.62 -14.05
CA GLU A 52 21.42 7.40 -13.57
C GLU A 52 22.06 7.64 -12.19
N ALA A 53 22.77 8.75 -12.01
CA ALA A 53 23.42 9.07 -10.75
C ALA A 53 22.42 9.35 -9.62
N ILE A 54 21.32 10.08 -9.88
CA ILE A 54 20.20 10.22 -8.93
C ILE A 54 19.61 8.85 -8.59
N GLY A 55 19.49 7.95 -9.56
CA GLY A 55 18.98 6.60 -9.37
C GLY A 55 19.85 5.71 -8.47
N GLN A 56 21.16 5.96 -8.45
CA GLN A 56 22.15 5.18 -7.68
C GLN A 56 22.52 5.82 -6.34
N GLU A 57 22.18 7.09 -6.11
CA GLU A 57 22.49 7.76 -4.86
C GLU A 57 21.64 7.19 -3.72
N SER A 58 22.33 6.80 -2.64
CA SER A 58 21.71 6.32 -1.40
C SER A 58 21.62 7.45 -0.37
N VAL A 59 20.40 7.92 -0.12
CA VAL A 59 20.09 8.89 0.95
C VAL A 59 19.12 8.22 1.92
N GLY A 60 19.44 8.19 3.22
CA GLY A 60 18.59 7.50 4.19
C GLY A 60 18.43 5.98 3.96
N GLY A 61 19.34 5.34 3.22
CA GLY A 61 19.22 3.94 2.80
C GLY A 61 18.40 3.71 1.53
N VAL A 62 17.86 4.78 0.94
CA VAL A 62 17.06 4.74 -0.29
C VAL A 62 17.93 5.03 -1.51
N ALA A 63 18.16 4.02 -2.35
CA ALA A 63 18.77 4.15 -3.67
C ALA A 63 17.85 3.54 -4.72
N LYS A 64 17.16 4.40 -5.49
CA LYS A 64 16.23 3.97 -6.52
C LYS A 64 16.06 5.00 -7.64
N PRO A 65 15.58 4.58 -8.83
CA PRO A 65 15.21 5.50 -9.90
C PRO A 65 14.15 6.53 -9.48
N ILE A 66 14.09 7.64 -10.23
CA ILE A 66 13.10 8.70 -10.04
C ILE A 66 11.69 8.14 -10.26
N ASP A 67 10.75 8.41 -9.35
CA ASP A 67 9.34 8.05 -9.54
C ASP A 67 8.55 9.19 -10.18
N VAL A 68 8.83 10.43 -9.75
CA VAL A 68 8.16 11.62 -10.26
C VAL A 68 9.19 12.71 -10.55
N LEU A 69 9.19 13.21 -11.78
CA LEU A 69 10.05 14.30 -12.24
C LEU A 69 9.18 15.49 -12.62
N SER A 70 9.20 16.52 -11.78
CA SER A 70 8.61 17.84 -12.00
C SER A 70 9.58 18.69 -12.83
N LEU A 71 9.10 19.27 -13.92
CA LEU A 71 9.92 19.98 -14.90
C LEU A 71 9.39 21.39 -15.14
N GLN A 72 10.29 22.35 -15.23
CA GLN A 72 9.97 23.72 -15.67
C GLN A 72 10.51 23.98 -17.07
N GLU A 73 9.99 25.03 -17.72
CA GLU A 73 10.40 25.49 -19.06
C GLU A 73 10.18 24.48 -20.20
N GLN A 74 9.16 23.63 -20.07
CA GLN A 74 8.79 22.71 -21.13
C GLN A 74 8.11 23.49 -22.26
N THR A 75 8.86 23.73 -23.34
CA THR A 75 8.40 24.53 -24.49
C THR A 75 7.19 23.94 -25.20
N ASN A 76 7.00 22.63 -25.12
CA ASN A 76 5.85 21.87 -25.61
C ASN A 76 5.93 20.42 -25.09
N ALA A 77 4.89 19.62 -25.37
CA ALA A 77 4.85 18.20 -24.99
C ALA A 77 6.01 17.36 -25.59
N ALA A 78 6.55 17.74 -26.76
CA ALA A 78 7.69 17.03 -27.34
C ALA A 78 8.99 17.27 -26.56
N ALA A 79 9.16 18.45 -25.95
CA ALA A 79 10.28 18.71 -25.03
C ALA A 79 10.21 17.77 -23.83
N THR A 80 9.05 17.65 -23.17
CA THR A 80 8.86 16.71 -22.05
C THR A 80 9.08 15.25 -22.46
N ALA A 81 8.65 14.86 -23.67
CA ALA A 81 8.84 13.50 -24.19
C ALA A 81 10.32 13.10 -24.38
N THR A 82 11.24 14.07 -24.50
CA THR A 82 12.68 13.73 -24.55
C THR A 82 13.19 13.18 -23.21
N PHE A 83 12.68 13.66 -22.07
CA PHE A 83 13.01 13.12 -20.74
C PHE A 83 12.44 11.71 -20.54
N VAL A 84 11.21 11.47 -21.02
CA VAL A 84 10.63 10.12 -21.08
C VAL A 84 11.54 9.17 -21.87
N SER A 85 12.07 9.63 -23.01
CA SER A 85 12.96 8.82 -23.84
C SER A 85 14.28 8.49 -23.14
N VAL A 86 14.85 9.45 -22.40
CA VAL A 86 16.07 9.21 -21.60
C VAL A 86 15.80 8.19 -20.49
N LEU A 87 14.76 8.40 -19.68
CA LEU A 87 14.44 7.53 -18.55
C LEU A 87 14.07 6.11 -19.01
N ASN A 88 13.30 5.98 -20.10
CA ASN A 88 13.01 4.68 -20.71
C ASN A 88 14.25 4.02 -21.33
N GLY A 89 15.21 4.81 -21.80
CA GLY A 89 16.51 4.30 -22.26
C GLY A 89 17.35 3.70 -21.13
N LEU A 90 17.27 4.28 -19.92
CA LEU A 90 17.98 3.80 -18.73
C LEU A 90 17.29 2.61 -18.07
N TYR A 91 15.97 2.68 -17.93
CA TYR A 91 15.21 1.80 -17.01
C TYR A 91 14.19 0.90 -17.70
N GLY A 92 14.15 0.90 -19.04
CA GLY A 92 13.28 0.03 -19.84
C GLY A 92 12.19 0.77 -20.59
N ALA A 93 11.89 0.30 -21.79
CA ALA A 93 10.88 0.92 -22.65
C ALA A 93 9.49 0.81 -22.02
N GLY A 94 8.78 1.93 -21.92
CA GLY A 94 7.42 1.99 -21.38
C GLY A 94 7.34 2.11 -19.86
N THR A 95 8.47 2.17 -19.15
CA THR A 95 8.50 2.38 -17.69
C THR A 95 7.98 3.77 -17.32
N TYR A 96 8.35 4.80 -18.08
CA TYR A 96 8.00 6.20 -17.85
C TYR A 96 7.03 6.74 -18.88
N ALA A 97 6.16 7.66 -18.43
CA ALA A 97 5.25 8.43 -19.26
C ALA A 97 5.28 9.91 -18.88
N ALA A 98 4.95 10.79 -19.83
CA ALA A 98 4.70 12.20 -19.56
C ALA A 98 3.21 12.40 -19.21
N ALA A 99 2.93 13.23 -18.21
CA ALA A 99 1.59 13.68 -17.95
C ALA A 99 1.09 14.60 -19.09
N PRO A 100 -0.18 14.50 -19.52
CA PRO A 100 -0.72 15.37 -20.54
C PRO A 100 -0.79 16.81 -20.03
N ILE A 101 -0.58 17.76 -20.94
CA ILE A 101 -0.78 19.18 -20.65
C ILE A 101 -2.29 19.47 -20.72
N PRO A 102 -2.92 20.00 -19.66
CA PRO A 102 -4.32 20.38 -19.70
C PRO A 102 -4.61 21.35 -20.84
N ALA A 103 -5.71 21.16 -21.57
CA ALA A 103 -6.06 22.02 -22.70
C ALA A 103 -6.28 23.50 -22.33
N SER A 104 -6.58 23.78 -21.06
CA SER A 104 -6.74 25.12 -20.51
C SER A 104 -5.42 25.78 -20.10
N ALA A 105 -4.28 25.08 -20.16
CA ALA A 105 -3.00 25.62 -19.75
C ALA A 105 -2.53 26.74 -20.69
N GLN A 106 -2.07 27.85 -20.11
CA GLN A 106 -1.65 29.04 -20.84
C GLN A 106 -0.26 29.49 -20.40
N SER A 107 0.48 30.13 -21.31
CA SER A 107 1.77 30.74 -21.00
C SER A 107 1.96 32.01 -21.83
N THR A 108 2.55 33.05 -21.23
CA THR A 108 3.00 34.27 -21.92
C THR A 108 4.42 34.15 -22.47
N GLY A 109 5.13 33.04 -22.22
CA GLY A 109 6.50 32.79 -22.68
C GLY A 109 7.24 31.77 -21.80
N ALA A 110 8.39 31.27 -22.29
CA ALA A 110 9.25 30.30 -21.60
C ALA A 110 8.54 28.98 -21.19
N GLY A 111 7.59 28.52 -22.03
CA GLY A 111 6.95 27.21 -21.88
C GLY A 111 5.95 27.11 -20.73
N LEU A 112 5.50 25.88 -20.51
CA LEU A 112 4.70 25.45 -19.36
C LEU A 112 5.55 24.54 -18.47
N PRO A 113 5.16 24.32 -17.21
CA PRO A 113 5.65 23.18 -16.45
C PRO A 113 5.26 21.85 -17.12
N GLY A 114 5.90 20.76 -16.72
CA GLY A 114 5.60 19.40 -17.17
C GLY A 114 5.90 18.38 -16.08
N LEU A 115 5.43 17.16 -16.28
CA LEU A 115 5.67 16.07 -15.34
C LEU A 115 5.93 14.77 -16.10
N VAL A 116 6.96 14.04 -15.68
CA VAL A 116 7.25 12.67 -16.11
C VAL A 116 7.15 11.77 -14.88
N TYR A 117 6.56 10.60 -15.02
CA TYR A 117 6.37 9.68 -13.90
C TYR A 117 6.63 8.22 -14.31
N ASN A 118 7.08 7.42 -13.36
CA ASN A 118 7.24 5.99 -13.49
C ASN A 118 5.87 5.32 -13.35
N THR A 119 5.38 4.75 -14.45
CA THR A 119 4.04 4.12 -14.53
C THR A 119 3.92 2.82 -13.74
N GLN A 120 5.05 2.25 -13.30
CA GLN A 120 5.06 1.04 -12.49
C GLN A 120 4.93 1.33 -10.99
N THR A 121 5.28 2.55 -10.54
CA THR A 121 5.22 2.95 -9.12
C THR A 121 4.15 4.00 -8.85
N VAL A 122 3.79 4.81 -9.84
CA VAL A 122 2.80 5.90 -9.69
C VAL A 122 1.78 5.87 -10.83
N ALA A 123 0.51 5.95 -10.48
CA ALA A 123 -0.60 6.18 -11.38
C ALA A 123 -0.96 7.67 -11.44
N LEU A 124 -1.12 8.22 -12.64
CA LEU A 124 -1.66 9.55 -12.85
C LEU A 124 -3.20 9.49 -12.87
N ILE A 125 -3.84 10.17 -11.91
CA ILE A 125 -5.29 10.19 -11.75
C ILE A 125 -5.92 11.37 -12.49
N ALA A 126 -5.36 12.57 -12.29
CA ALA A 126 -5.90 13.79 -12.89
C ALA A 126 -4.83 14.85 -13.12
N THR A 127 -5.11 15.77 -14.05
CA THR A 127 -4.29 16.96 -14.31
C THR A 127 -5.18 18.19 -14.31
N GLN A 128 -4.70 19.29 -13.73
CA GLN A 128 -5.41 20.56 -13.67
C GLN A 128 -4.44 21.69 -13.99
N ALA A 129 -4.87 22.63 -14.83
CA ALA A 129 -4.21 23.91 -15.00
C ALA A 129 -5.08 25.01 -14.38
N PHE A 130 -4.48 25.91 -13.62
CA PHE A 130 -5.21 27.00 -12.99
C PHE A 130 -4.42 28.31 -12.99
N GLY A 131 -5.11 29.36 -12.57
CA GLY A 131 -4.59 30.71 -12.46
C GLY A 131 -4.70 31.55 -13.74
N VAL A 132 -4.56 32.86 -13.61
CA VAL A 132 -4.88 33.83 -14.66
C VAL A 132 -3.60 34.35 -15.32
N VAL A 133 -3.37 33.97 -16.57
CA VAL A 133 -2.11 34.27 -17.28
C VAL A 133 -2.19 35.60 -18.04
N ASN A 134 -1.38 36.59 -17.66
CA ASN A 134 -1.18 37.85 -18.38
C ASN A 134 0.03 38.64 -17.86
N THR A 135 0.22 39.88 -18.32
CA THR A 135 1.37 40.73 -17.95
C THR A 135 1.35 41.28 -16.53
N SER A 136 0.21 41.18 -15.82
CA SER A 136 0.00 41.71 -14.46
C SER A 136 -0.32 40.62 -13.42
N ASN A 137 -0.43 39.36 -13.83
CA ASN A 137 -0.68 38.17 -12.99
C ASN A 137 0.42 37.12 -13.27
N GLN A 138 0.19 35.84 -13.01
CA GLN A 138 1.17 34.78 -13.31
C GLN A 138 1.55 34.75 -14.79
N THR A 139 2.79 34.36 -15.08
CA THR A 139 3.33 34.27 -16.45
C THR A 139 2.82 33.05 -17.19
N ARG A 140 2.41 32.01 -16.47
CA ARG A 140 1.97 30.72 -17.01
C ARG A 140 1.06 30.02 -16.01
N SER A 141 0.24 29.10 -16.48
CA SER A 141 -0.63 28.30 -15.62
C SER A 141 0.22 27.45 -14.69
N THR A 142 -0.16 27.39 -13.42
CA THR A 142 0.34 26.38 -12.50
C THR A 142 -0.33 25.06 -12.85
N LEU A 143 0.44 23.98 -12.87
CA LEU A 143 -0.07 22.65 -13.16
C LEU A 143 -0.09 21.81 -11.89
N ARG A 144 -1.25 21.23 -11.58
CA ARG A 144 -1.45 20.27 -10.49
C ARG A 144 -1.70 18.89 -11.06
N TYR A 145 -1.04 17.90 -10.50
CA TYR A 145 -1.15 16.50 -10.84
C TYR A 145 -1.66 15.74 -9.63
N GLN A 146 -2.76 15.00 -9.76
CA GLN A 146 -3.20 14.04 -8.74
C GLN A 146 -2.57 12.69 -9.08
N LEU A 147 -1.82 12.15 -8.15
CA LEU A 147 -0.99 10.96 -8.29
C LEU A 147 -1.37 9.95 -7.21
N ARG A 148 -1.19 8.66 -7.52
CA ARG A 148 -1.44 7.56 -6.58
C ARG A 148 -0.33 6.53 -6.67
N PRO A 149 0.27 6.09 -5.56
CA PRO A 149 1.16 4.93 -5.57
C PRO A 149 0.44 3.69 -6.11
N VAL A 150 1.06 2.97 -7.04
CA VAL A 150 0.49 1.74 -7.62
C VAL A 150 0.32 0.70 -6.50
N GLY A 151 -0.85 0.05 -6.44
CA GLY A 151 -1.19 -0.91 -5.40
C GLY A 151 -2.01 -0.32 -4.24
N TYR A 152 -2.19 1.00 -4.19
CA TYR A 152 -2.99 1.69 -3.18
C TYR A 152 -4.33 2.18 -3.74
N ASP A 153 -5.23 2.61 -2.85
CA ASP A 153 -6.50 3.22 -3.21
C ASP A 153 -6.46 4.77 -3.08
N ALA A 154 -7.62 5.41 -3.17
CA ALA A 154 -7.73 6.87 -3.15
C ALA A 154 -7.32 7.53 -1.82
N SER A 155 -7.19 6.76 -0.75
CA SER A 155 -6.69 7.28 0.53
C SER A 155 -5.18 7.59 0.50
N ALA A 156 -4.45 7.04 -0.47
CA ALA A 156 -3.04 7.34 -0.71
C ALA A 156 -2.82 8.35 -1.87
N ASP A 157 -3.88 9.04 -2.31
CA ASP A 157 -3.75 10.08 -3.32
C ASP A 157 -2.94 11.25 -2.77
N PHE A 158 -2.03 11.78 -3.60
CA PHE A 158 -1.31 13.00 -3.31
C PHE A 158 -1.28 13.92 -4.52
N TYR A 159 -0.96 15.18 -4.28
CA TYR A 159 -0.93 16.21 -5.30
C TYR A 159 0.47 16.74 -5.50
N LEU A 160 0.92 16.84 -6.74
CA LEU A 160 2.15 17.56 -7.07
C LEU A 160 1.80 18.81 -7.88
N TYR A 161 2.23 19.97 -7.40
CA TYR A 161 2.18 21.24 -8.09
C TYR A 161 3.54 21.48 -8.73
N SER A 162 3.56 21.67 -10.05
CA SER A 162 4.74 22.08 -10.78
C SER A 162 4.62 23.57 -11.10
N ASN A 163 5.48 24.36 -10.46
CA ASN A 163 5.44 25.81 -10.47
C ASN A 163 6.61 26.38 -11.27
N HIS A 164 6.40 27.53 -11.90
CA HIS A 164 7.49 28.33 -12.45
C HIS A 164 7.08 29.80 -12.32
N TYR A 165 7.45 30.37 -11.18
CA TYR A 165 7.06 31.72 -10.80
C TYR A 165 7.68 32.78 -11.72
N LYS A 166 7.17 34.01 -11.66
CA LYS A 166 7.71 35.13 -12.46
C LYS A 166 9.20 35.36 -12.15
N ALA A 167 10.06 35.28 -13.16
CA ALA A 167 11.49 35.58 -13.02
C ALA A 167 11.81 37.07 -12.80
N SER A 168 13.09 37.38 -12.57
CA SER A 168 13.65 38.72 -12.37
C SER A 168 13.27 39.41 -11.04
N THR A 169 14.08 40.39 -10.66
CA THR A 169 13.93 41.19 -9.42
C THR A 169 13.05 42.42 -9.61
N GLY A 170 12.63 43.05 -8.50
CA GLY A 170 11.89 44.30 -8.50
C GLY A 170 10.40 44.12 -8.22
N GLY A 171 9.81 45.13 -7.59
CA GLY A 171 8.49 45.01 -6.96
C GLY A 171 7.32 44.59 -7.88
N SER A 172 7.38 44.86 -9.19
CA SER A 172 6.36 44.39 -10.12
C SER A 172 6.45 42.88 -10.38
N ASN A 173 7.66 42.29 -10.35
CA ASN A 173 7.87 40.86 -10.49
C ASN A 173 7.48 40.14 -9.19
N GLU A 174 7.90 40.67 -8.04
CA GLU A 174 7.55 40.17 -6.70
C GLU A 174 6.02 40.16 -6.49
N ALA A 175 5.33 41.24 -6.87
CA ALA A 175 3.86 41.31 -6.77
C ALA A 175 3.16 40.24 -7.64
N ARG A 176 3.73 39.90 -8.80
CA ARG A 176 3.18 38.85 -9.66
C ARG A 176 3.41 37.46 -9.07
N ARG A 177 4.55 37.22 -8.42
CA ARG A 177 4.78 35.98 -7.68
C ARG A 177 3.81 35.83 -6.50
N LEU A 178 3.52 36.91 -5.79
CA LEU A 178 2.52 36.90 -4.71
C LEU A 178 1.11 36.54 -5.23
N ILE A 179 0.70 37.07 -6.38
CA ILE A 179 -0.60 36.71 -7.00
C ILE A 179 -0.66 35.21 -7.31
N GLU A 180 0.42 34.65 -7.87
CA GLU A 180 0.52 33.22 -8.18
C GLU A 180 0.48 32.36 -6.92
N ALA A 181 1.21 32.76 -5.86
CA ALA A 181 1.23 32.06 -4.57
C ALA A 181 -0.16 32.05 -3.91
N ALA A 182 -0.87 33.18 -3.93
CA ALA A 182 -2.24 33.27 -3.40
C ALA A 182 -3.22 32.39 -4.19
N ALA A 183 -3.07 32.31 -5.53
CA ALA A 183 -3.88 31.43 -6.36
C ALA A 183 -3.59 29.95 -6.07
N LEU A 184 -2.32 29.59 -5.84
CA LEU A 184 -1.91 28.25 -5.43
C LEU A 184 -2.56 27.87 -4.11
N ARG A 185 -2.45 28.71 -3.08
CA ARG A 185 -3.08 28.44 -1.77
C ARG A 185 -4.58 28.24 -1.86
N ALA A 186 -5.26 29.05 -2.66
CA ALA A 186 -6.71 28.90 -2.86
C ALA A 186 -7.06 27.59 -3.56
N ASP A 187 -6.26 27.13 -4.52
CA ASP A 187 -6.46 25.84 -5.19
C ASP A 187 -6.17 24.65 -4.25
N LEU A 188 -5.14 24.77 -3.40
CA LEU A 188 -4.79 23.78 -2.40
C LEU A 188 -5.85 23.68 -1.29
N ASP A 189 -6.34 24.81 -0.78
CA ASP A 189 -7.46 24.84 0.17
C ASP A 189 -8.73 24.17 -0.40
N ALA A 190 -8.99 24.37 -1.70
CA ALA A 190 -10.15 23.77 -2.36
C ALA A 190 -10.08 22.23 -2.45
N LEU A 191 -8.92 21.59 -2.24
CA LEU A 191 -8.80 20.14 -2.11
C LEU A 191 -9.37 19.63 -0.77
N GLY A 192 -9.43 20.50 0.24
CA GLY A 192 -9.89 20.19 1.59
C GLY A 192 -8.79 19.73 2.54
N GLN A 193 -9.14 19.69 3.83
CA GLN A 193 -8.25 19.22 4.90
C GLN A 193 -7.84 17.75 4.66
N GLY A 194 -6.57 17.42 4.92
CA GLY A 194 -6.07 16.05 4.73
C GLY A 194 -5.44 15.83 3.36
N ALA A 195 -5.33 16.86 2.51
CA ALA A 195 -4.68 16.75 1.21
C ALA A 195 -3.16 16.79 1.33
N SER A 196 -2.50 15.66 1.07
CA SER A 196 -1.05 15.58 0.95
C SER A 196 -0.60 16.21 -0.37
N ALA A 197 0.20 17.29 -0.31
CA ALA A 197 0.65 17.97 -1.52
C ALA A 197 2.13 18.41 -1.47
N ILE A 198 2.79 18.29 -2.62
CA ILE A 198 4.16 18.72 -2.88
C ILE A 198 4.13 19.91 -3.85
N LEU A 199 4.63 21.04 -3.41
CA LEU A 199 4.72 22.28 -4.17
C LEU A 199 6.15 22.44 -4.68
N SER A 200 6.38 21.88 -5.86
CA SER A 200 7.69 21.85 -6.51
C SER A 200 7.87 22.96 -7.53
N GLY A 201 9.10 23.44 -7.75
CA GLY A 201 9.45 24.21 -8.92
C GLY A 201 10.42 25.36 -8.69
N ASP A 202 10.69 26.06 -9.79
CA ASP A 202 11.49 27.28 -9.81
C ASP A 202 10.65 28.48 -9.33
N PHE A 203 10.95 28.93 -8.11
CA PHE A 203 10.26 30.03 -7.44
C PHE A 203 10.85 31.40 -7.79
N ASN A 204 12.04 31.46 -8.40
CA ASN A 204 12.69 32.71 -8.80
C ASN A 204 12.82 33.76 -7.66
N ILE A 205 13.03 33.30 -6.42
CA ILE A 205 13.16 34.15 -5.22
C ILE A 205 14.56 34.08 -4.63
N GLN A 206 15.07 35.20 -4.14
CA GLN A 206 16.42 35.29 -3.57
C GLN A 206 16.47 35.15 -2.05
N SER A 207 15.32 35.31 -1.38
CA SER A 207 15.25 35.23 0.08
C SER A 207 13.89 34.74 0.56
N SER A 208 13.87 34.14 1.75
CA SER A 208 12.63 33.73 2.41
C SER A 208 11.77 34.93 2.83
N SER A 209 12.30 36.15 2.84
CA SER A 209 11.56 37.36 3.19
C SER A 209 10.58 37.83 2.11
N GLU A 210 10.64 37.24 0.91
CA GLU A 210 9.76 37.64 -0.17
C GLU A 210 8.30 37.28 0.13
N ALA A 211 7.38 38.23 -0.14
CA ALA A 211 5.98 38.11 0.22
C ALA A 211 5.31 36.83 -0.31
N MET A 212 5.68 36.37 -1.51
CA MET A 212 5.14 35.12 -2.05
C MET A 212 5.50 33.90 -1.19
N TYR A 213 6.71 33.86 -0.64
CA TYR A 213 7.17 32.74 0.19
C TYR A 213 6.48 32.76 1.54
N GLN A 214 6.36 33.94 2.13
CA GLN A 214 5.59 34.16 3.35
C GLN A 214 4.11 33.81 3.17
N GLU A 215 3.53 34.10 1.99
CA GLU A 215 2.16 33.71 1.66
C GLU A 215 2.00 32.19 1.76
N LEU A 216 2.80 31.42 1.01
CA LEU A 216 2.75 29.95 1.00
C LEU A 216 2.92 29.32 2.39
N LEU A 217 3.80 29.89 3.23
CA LEU A 217 4.12 29.35 4.56
C LEU A 217 3.19 29.84 5.67
N SER A 218 2.38 30.86 5.42
CA SER A 218 1.58 31.48 6.49
C SER A 218 0.47 30.57 6.99
N ALA A 219 0.27 30.57 8.31
CA ALA A 219 -0.71 29.73 8.98
C ALA A 219 -2.13 29.94 8.44
N GLY A 220 -2.81 28.83 8.14
CA GLY A 220 -4.20 28.84 7.67
C GLY A 220 -4.43 27.92 6.48
N PRO A 221 -5.57 28.09 5.80
CA PRO A 221 -5.94 27.25 4.67
C PRO A 221 -4.87 27.19 3.57
N GLY A 222 -4.62 26.00 3.03
CA GLY A 222 -3.59 25.77 2.00
C GLY A 222 -2.17 26.15 2.41
N GLN A 223 -1.83 26.01 3.70
CA GLN A 223 -0.46 26.24 4.20
C GLN A 223 0.49 25.14 3.72
N ALA A 224 1.70 25.54 3.31
CA ALA A 224 2.81 24.66 3.05
C ALA A 224 4.00 24.97 3.99
N PHE A 225 4.98 24.08 4.00
CA PHE A 225 6.16 24.12 4.85
C PHE A 225 7.40 23.82 4.00
N ASP A 226 8.53 24.43 4.37
CA ASP A 226 9.85 24.08 3.80
C ASP A 226 10.45 22.94 4.63
N PRO A 227 10.58 21.71 4.08
CA PRO A 227 11.04 20.55 4.86
C PRO A 227 12.42 20.72 5.47
N ILE A 228 13.26 21.58 4.89
CA ILE A 228 14.61 21.85 5.37
C ILE A 228 14.74 23.14 6.17
N ASP A 229 13.64 23.85 6.43
CA ASP A 229 13.54 25.07 7.24
C ASP A 229 14.80 25.96 7.19
N THR A 230 15.12 26.45 5.99
CA THR A 230 16.34 27.23 5.76
C THR A 230 16.02 28.68 5.40
N PRO A 231 15.37 29.47 6.28
CA PRO A 231 15.04 30.86 5.98
C PRO A 231 16.29 31.74 5.95
N GLY A 232 16.35 32.67 5.00
CA GLY A 232 17.41 33.66 4.92
C GLY A 232 17.48 34.35 3.57
N ASN A 233 18.59 35.04 3.33
CA ASN A 233 18.95 35.57 2.01
C ASN A 233 19.91 34.59 1.35
N TRP A 234 19.39 33.82 0.38
CA TRP A 234 20.13 32.76 -0.30
C TRP A 234 21.09 33.33 -1.34
N ASN A 235 20.73 34.45 -1.98
CA ASN A 235 21.54 35.03 -3.04
C ASN A 235 22.96 35.38 -2.59
N ASN A 236 23.94 34.90 -3.36
CA ASN A 236 25.37 35.19 -3.20
C ASN A 236 25.85 35.01 -1.74
N SER A 237 25.34 33.97 -1.08
CA SER A 237 25.58 33.73 0.34
C SER A 237 26.37 32.46 0.58
N ALA A 238 27.57 32.59 1.15
CA ALA A 238 28.39 31.45 1.52
C ALA A 238 27.71 30.53 2.56
N ALA A 239 26.81 31.08 3.38
CA ALA A 239 26.08 30.34 4.41
C ALA A 239 25.02 29.38 3.83
N PHE A 240 24.53 29.64 2.62
CA PHE A 240 23.46 28.86 1.98
C PHE A 240 23.93 28.01 0.81
N LYS A 241 25.24 27.89 0.60
CA LYS A 241 25.82 27.13 -0.52
C LYS A 241 25.22 25.74 -0.69
N GLN A 242 24.95 25.02 0.41
CA GLN A 242 24.41 23.66 0.36
C GLN A 242 23.01 23.58 -0.28
N VAL A 243 22.25 24.68 -0.29
CA VAL A 243 20.88 24.72 -0.81
C VAL A 243 20.76 25.54 -2.10
N HIS A 244 21.88 26.02 -2.66
CA HIS A 244 21.85 26.73 -3.93
C HIS A 244 21.58 25.77 -5.09
N THR A 245 20.74 26.21 -6.03
CA THR A 245 20.29 25.45 -7.20
C THR A 245 20.60 26.14 -8.53
N GLN A 246 20.96 27.43 -8.57
CA GLN A 246 21.30 28.15 -9.81
C GLN A 246 22.61 28.95 -9.66
N SER A 247 23.49 29.07 -10.67
CA SER A 247 23.61 28.28 -11.93
C SER A 247 24.82 27.35 -11.91
N PRO A 248 24.72 26.06 -12.29
CA PRO A 248 25.81 25.09 -12.21
C PRO A 248 27.05 25.48 -13.01
N ALA A 249 26.92 26.27 -14.08
CA ALA A 249 28.02 26.59 -14.98
C ALA A 249 28.52 28.04 -14.81
N ALA A 250 29.85 28.20 -14.69
CA ALA A 250 30.50 29.51 -14.71
C ALA A 250 30.70 30.06 -16.15
N SER A 251 30.63 29.18 -17.15
CA SER A 251 30.72 29.53 -18.57
C SER A 251 29.75 28.69 -19.38
N GLN A 252 29.25 29.26 -20.47
CA GLN A 252 28.20 28.68 -21.28
C GLN A 252 28.61 27.32 -21.88
N GLN A 253 27.80 26.28 -21.61
CA GLN A 253 27.91 24.93 -22.18
C GLN A 253 26.97 24.72 -23.37
N TYR A 254 25.87 25.47 -23.43
CA TYR A 254 24.91 25.44 -24.55
C TYR A 254 24.28 26.82 -24.81
N PRO A 255 23.80 27.09 -26.04
CA PRO A 255 23.20 28.38 -26.39
C PRO A 255 22.02 28.74 -25.49
N GLY A 256 22.04 29.95 -24.93
CA GLY A 256 20.98 30.49 -24.08
C GLY A 256 21.08 30.16 -22.58
N GLN A 257 22.06 29.34 -22.15
CA GLN A 257 22.28 29.03 -20.72
C GLN A 257 22.53 30.30 -19.89
N VAL A 258 21.83 30.42 -18.75
CA VAL A 258 22.20 31.38 -17.70
C VAL A 258 23.47 30.90 -17.01
N THR A 259 24.47 31.77 -16.91
CA THR A 259 25.78 31.47 -16.31
C THR A 259 26.07 32.44 -15.18
N GLY A 260 27.09 32.15 -14.39
CA GLY A 260 27.48 32.98 -13.24
C GLY A 260 28.01 32.17 -12.06
N GLY A 261 27.83 30.85 -12.12
CA GLY A 261 28.15 29.94 -11.02
C GLY A 261 27.03 29.83 -10.00
N VAL A 262 27.19 28.90 -9.05
CA VAL A 262 26.10 28.48 -8.15
C VAL A 262 26.03 29.40 -6.93
N ASP A 263 25.00 30.24 -6.86
CA ASP A 263 24.85 31.31 -5.86
C ASP A 263 23.40 31.63 -5.43
N ASP A 264 22.38 30.96 -5.97
CA ASP A 264 20.96 31.19 -5.65
C ASP A 264 20.22 29.90 -5.30
N ARG A 265 19.24 29.94 -4.39
CA ARG A 265 18.24 28.86 -4.16
C ARG A 265 16.92 29.25 -4.82
N PHE A 266 16.67 28.72 -6.02
CA PHE A 266 15.45 28.99 -6.77
C PHE A 266 14.49 27.81 -6.83
N ASP A 267 14.97 26.59 -6.67
CA ASP A 267 14.17 25.39 -6.86
C ASP A 267 13.80 24.81 -5.49
N PHE A 268 12.53 24.51 -5.31
CA PHE A 268 11.95 24.11 -4.03
C PHE A 268 11.09 22.86 -4.19
N GLN A 269 10.94 22.13 -3.09
CA GLN A 269 9.83 21.21 -2.86
C GLN A 269 9.28 21.56 -1.48
N LEU A 270 8.27 22.44 -1.44
CA LEU A 270 7.51 22.67 -0.20
C LEU A 270 6.45 21.58 -0.05
N VAL A 271 5.98 21.31 1.15
CA VAL A 271 5.01 20.25 1.42
C VAL A 271 3.89 20.72 2.34
N THR A 272 2.71 20.09 2.27
CA THR A 272 1.67 20.31 3.28
C THR A 272 2.01 19.66 4.62
N GLY A 273 1.29 20.03 5.68
CA GLY A 273 1.52 19.48 7.02
C GLY A 273 1.18 17.99 7.11
N GLU A 274 0.30 17.51 6.24
CA GLU A 274 -0.05 16.10 6.02
C GLU A 274 1.08 15.25 5.45
N LEU A 275 2.21 15.86 5.10
CA LEU A 275 3.44 15.17 4.71
C LEU A 275 4.57 15.42 5.73
N LEU A 276 4.24 15.84 6.95
CA LEU A 276 5.20 16.11 8.03
C LEU A 276 4.72 15.58 9.40
N ASP A 277 3.81 14.61 9.42
CA ASP A 277 3.28 14.04 10.68
C ASP A 277 3.87 12.68 11.04
N GLY A 278 4.65 12.08 10.13
CA GLY A 278 5.35 10.81 10.33
C GLY A 278 4.51 9.58 10.01
N GLU A 279 3.29 9.74 9.48
CA GLU A 279 2.34 8.64 9.31
C GLU A 279 1.86 8.53 7.85
N GLY A 280 1.51 7.31 7.42
CA GLY A 280 1.00 7.07 6.07
C GLY A 280 1.98 7.51 4.97
N LEU A 281 1.50 8.37 4.07
CA LEU A 281 2.34 9.01 3.05
C LEU A 281 2.99 10.25 3.67
N ASP A 282 4.31 10.26 3.80
CA ASP A 282 5.02 11.32 4.54
C ASP A 282 6.39 11.63 3.91
N TYR A 283 6.92 12.84 4.12
CA TYR A 283 8.28 13.18 3.71
C TYR A 283 9.31 12.42 4.54
N LEU A 284 10.31 11.79 3.90
CA LEU A 284 11.41 11.15 4.62
C LEU A 284 12.38 12.20 5.16
N PRO A 285 12.50 12.38 6.50
CA PRO A 285 13.34 13.43 7.06
C PRO A 285 14.81 13.31 6.63
N GLY A 286 15.36 14.41 6.13
CA GLY A 286 16.76 14.48 5.70
C GLY A 286 17.03 13.96 4.28
N SER A 287 15.99 13.54 3.55
CA SER A 287 16.13 13.12 2.14
C SER A 287 16.22 14.31 1.17
N TYR A 288 15.63 15.45 1.52
CA TYR A 288 15.64 16.66 0.70
C TYR A 288 17.08 17.19 0.53
N HIS A 289 17.54 17.31 -0.71
CA HIS A 289 18.82 17.94 -1.02
C HIS A 289 18.90 18.42 -2.47
N THR A 290 19.83 19.33 -2.74
CA THR A 290 20.20 19.70 -4.11
C THR A 290 21.21 18.71 -4.66
N PHE A 291 20.83 17.94 -5.67
CA PHE A 291 21.65 16.87 -6.22
C PHE A 291 22.98 17.41 -6.78
N GLY A 292 24.09 16.77 -6.41
CA GLY A 292 25.44 17.17 -6.80
C GLY A 292 25.99 18.39 -6.04
N ASN A 293 25.22 18.99 -5.12
CA ASN A 293 25.65 20.12 -4.30
C ASN A 293 25.63 19.77 -2.80
N ASN A 294 26.82 19.63 -2.22
CA ASN A 294 27.00 19.49 -0.77
C ASN A 294 27.66 20.73 -0.12
N GLY A 295 27.59 21.88 -0.79
CA GLY A 295 28.11 23.16 -0.30
C GLY A 295 29.64 23.33 -0.42
N THR A 296 30.34 22.42 -1.11
CA THR A 296 31.81 22.47 -1.25
C THR A 296 32.31 23.25 -2.47
N HIS A 297 31.45 23.56 -3.44
CA HIS A 297 31.80 24.34 -4.64
C HIS A 297 32.31 25.75 -4.29
N LEU A 298 32.96 26.45 -5.22
CA LEU A 298 33.26 27.87 -5.03
C LEU A 298 31.98 28.69 -5.22
N LEU A 299 31.69 29.63 -4.31
CA LEU A 299 30.57 30.57 -4.47
C LEU A 299 30.77 31.38 -5.75
N ASN A 300 29.71 31.57 -6.56
CA ASN A 300 29.78 32.16 -7.90
C ASN A 300 30.72 31.41 -8.85
N GLY A 301 30.96 30.12 -8.59
CA GLY A 301 31.79 29.24 -9.38
C GLY A 301 31.00 28.07 -9.95
N SER A 302 31.64 27.33 -10.85
CA SER A 302 31.10 26.10 -11.40
C SER A 302 30.84 25.06 -10.30
N ILE A 303 29.75 24.30 -10.41
CA ILE A 303 29.44 23.19 -9.51
C ILE A 303 30.56 22.13 -9.51
N ALA A 304 31.28 21.98 -10.64
CA ALA A 304 32.41 21.07 -10.79
C ALA A 304 33.65 21.44 -9.96
N THR A 305 33.65 22.60 -9.31
CA THR A 305 34.68 22.94 -8.29
C THR A 305 34.43 22.26 -6.95
N GLY A 306 33.22 21.74 -6.73
CA GLY A 306 32.84 21.01 -5.53
C GLY A 306 33.09 19.50 -5.62
N SER A 307 32.57 18.78 -4.63
CA SER A 307 32.69 17.33 -4.49
C SER A 307 31.35 16.69 -4.08
N GLY A 308 30.23 17.27 -4.53
CA GLY A 308 28.89 16.73 -4.23
C GLY A 308 28.52 15.50 -5.06
N ALA A 309 29.24 15.24 -6.14
CA ALA A 309 29.15 14.02 -6.95
C ALA A 309 30.50 13.72 -7.62
N THR A 310 30.56 12.68 -8.45
CA THR A 310 31.75 12.40 -9.29
C THR A 310 31.96 13.51 -10.31
N ALA A 311 33.19 13.70 -10.78
CA ALA A 311 33.53 14.75 -11.75
C ALA A 311 32.69 14.66 -13.04
N ASP A 312 32.41 13.45 -13.52
CA ASP A 312 31.58 13.22 -14.70
C ASP A 312 30.13 13.67 -14.48
N VAL A 313 29.56 13.40 -13.29
CA VAL A 313 28.21 13.85 -12.93
C VAL A 313 28.16 15.37 -12.76
N LEU A 314 29.16 15.97 -12.12
CA LEU A 314 29.23 17.43 -11.97
C LEU A 314 29.34 18.14 -13.33
N SER A 315 30.14 17.60 -14.26
CA SER A 315 30.22 18.12 -15.63
C SER A 315 28.91 17.92 -16.40
N ALA A 316 28.23 16.78 -16.19
CA ALA A 316 26.92 16.52 -16.78
C ALA A 316 25.86 17.51 -16.29
N LEU A 317 25.88 17.90 -15.00
CA LEU A 317 24.99 18.92 -14.45
C LEU A 317 25.17 20.28 -15.15
N GLU A 318 26.42 20.71 -15.39
CA GLU A 318 26.70 21.96 -16.11
C GLU A 318 26.17 21.96 -17.55
N GLY A 319 26.21 20.80 -18.23
CA GLY A 319 25.76 20.66 -19.62
C GLY A 319 24.25 20.44 -19.78
N ALA A 320 23.60 19.93 -18.73
CA ALA A 320 22.19 19.54 -18.79
C ALA A 320 21.24 20.73 -18.60
N SER A 321 21.52 21.61 -17.62
CA SER A 321 20.66 22.73 -17.27
C SER A 321 21.46 23.89 -16.66
N ASP A 322 20.83 25.06 -16.53
CA ASP A 322 21.25 26.18 -15.70
C ASP A 322 20.68 26.09 -14.28
N HIS A 323 19.99 25.01 -13.94
CA HIS A 323 19.59 24.69 -12.58
C HIS A 323 20.07 23.30 -12.16
N LEU A 324 20.16 23.08 -10.86
CA LEU A 324 20.45 21.79 -10.24
C LEU A 324 19.14 21.10 -9.83
N PRO A 325 19.03 19.76 -9.97
CA PRO A 325 17.87 19.04 -9.49
C PRO A 325 17.75 19.10 -7.97
N VAL A 326 16.52 19.26 -7.46
CA VAL A 326 16.20 19.09 -6.04
C VAL A 326 15.50 17.75 -5.87
N VAL A 327 16.04 16.89 -5.01
CA VAL A 327 15.57 15.53 -4.79
C VAL A 327 15.02 15.43 -3.37
N ALA A 328 13.87 14.77 -3.20
CA ALA A 328 13.32 14.39 -1.91
C ALA A 328 12.68 13.00 -2.02
N ASP A 329 12.77 12.23 -0.95
CA ASP A 329 12.15 10.90 -0.84
C ASP A 329 10.96 10.96 0.13
N TYR A 330 9.95 10.13 -0.11
CA TYR A 330 8.71 10.06 0.66
C TYR A 330 8.38 8.60 0.97
N GLN A 331 7.95 8.33 2.20
CA GLN A 331 7.39 7.02 2.55
C GLN A 331 6.00 6.86 1.95
N VAL A 332 5.57 5.61 1.79
CA VAL A 332 4.19 5.26 1.47
C VAL A 332 3.46 4.67 2.67
N PRO A 333 2.12 4.66 2.67
CA PRO A 333 1.36 3.99 3.72
C PRO A 333 1.69 2.50 3.85
N ALA A 334 1.39 1.92 5.01
CA ALA A 334 1.55 0.48 5.22
C ALA A 334 0.60 -0.34 4.33
N VAL A 335 0.94 -1.61 4.12
CA VAL A 335 0.06 -2.59 3.45
C VAL A 335 -0.22 -3.74 4.40
N LEU A 336 -1.48 -3.91 4.81
CA LEU A 336 -1.87 -5.02 5.67
C LEU A 336 -1.83 -6.34 4.90
N GLY A 337 -0.89 -7.20 5.26
CA GLY A 337 -0.75 -8.56 4.76
C GLY A 337 -0.98 -9.62 5.83
N TYR A 338 -1.46 -10.78 5.41
CA TYR A 338 -1.63 -11.92 6.31
C TYR A 338 -1.48 -13.27 5.61
N ALA A 339 -1.19 -14.29 6.40
CA ALA A 339 -1.34 -15.70 6.05
C ALA A 339 -2.01 -16.43 7.21
N LEU A 340 -2.94 -17.35 6.93
CA LEU A 340 -3.68 -18.08 7.96
C LEU A 340 -3.71 -19.57 7.62
N ASP A 341 -3.38 -20.41 8.61
CA ASP A 341 -3.56 -21.85 8.49
C ASP A 341 -5.04 -22.21 8.25
N ALA A 342 -5.30 -23.16 7.35
CA ALA A 342 -6.64 -23.69 7.18
C ALA A 342 -6.98 -24.65 8.33
N PRO A 343 -8.22 -24.63 8.86
CA PRO A 343 -8.67 -25.66 9.80
C PRO A 343 -8.64 -27.04 9.16
N ALA A 344 -8.39 -28.06 9.99
CA ALA A 344 -8.56 -29.45 9.58
C ALA A 344 -10.04 -29.72 9.23
N ALA A 345 -10.28 -30.77 8.43
CA ALA A 345 -11.64 -31.16 8.04
C ALA A 345 -12.52 -31.46 9.26
N SER A 346 -11.95 -32.10 10.29
CA SER A 346 -12.61 -32.36 11.57
C SER A 346 -11.63 -32.39 12.73
N TYR A 347 -12.14 -32.12 13.93
CA TYR A 347 -11.43 -32.24 15.21
C TYR A 347 -12.23 -33.15 16.15
N ALA A 348 -11.55 -33.91 17.01
CA ALA A 348 -12.24 -34.68 18.05
C ALA A 348 -12.77 -33.76 19.17
N LEU A 349 -13.89 -34.12 19.79
CA LEU A 349 -14.46 -33.43 20.94
C LEU A 349 -13.41 -33.23 22.06
N GLY A 350 -13.18 -31.97 22.44
CA GLY A 350 -12.21 -31.58 23.46
C GLY A 350 -10.74 -31.58 23.00
N GLN A 351 -10.46 -31.89 21.74
CA GLN A 351 -9.10 -31.83 21.19
C GLN A 351 -8.58 -30.40 21.22
N ALA A 352 -7.38 -30.18 21.79
CA ALA A 352 -6.69 -28.90 21.66
C ALA A 352 -6.39 -28.62 20.18
N ALA A 353 -6.95 -27.53 19.65
CA ALA A 353 -6.82 -27.14 18.26
C ALA A 353 -6.46 -25.65 18.17
N SER A 354 -5.50 -25.33 17.30
CA SER A 354 -5.10 -23.95 17.03
C SER A 354 -4.71 -23.74 15.57
N LEU A 355 -4.95 -22.54 15.05
CA LEU A 355 -4.42 -22.05 13.77
C LEU A 355 -3.33 -21.01 14.03
N SER A 356 -2.35 -20.94 13.14
CA SER A 356 -1.38 -19.86 13.13
C SER A 356 -1.85 -18.78 12.15
N LEU A 357 -1.92 -17.54 12.62
CA LEU A 357 -2.10 -16.34 11.81
C LEU A 357 -0.79 -15.57 11.78
N TRP A 358 -0.23 -15.36 10.61
CA TRP A 358 0.88 -14.45 10.38
C TRP A 358 0.36 -13.12 9.86
N VAL A 359 0.83 -12.02 10.44
CA VAL A 359 0.56 -10.65 10.00
C VAL A 359 1.87 -9.99 9.62
N GLN A 360 1.86 -9.23 8.54
CA GLN A 360 3.04 -8.58 7.97
C GLN A 360 2.68 -7.25 7.30
N ASN A 361 3.59 -6.27 7.36
CA ASN A 361 3.56 -5.12 6.48
C ASN A 361 4.14 -5.51 5.11
N LEU A 362 3.29 -5.54 4.09
CA LEU A 362 3.64 -5.91 2.71
C LEU A 362 3.95 -4.71 1.83
N ALA A 363 4.15 -3.52 2.39
CA ALA A 363 4.60 -2.38 1.61
C ALA A 363 5.93 -2.73 0.94
N ASP A 364 5.95 -2.63 -0.39
CA ASP A 364 7.08 -3.03 -1.21
C ASP A 364 8.08 -1.88 -1.23
N VAL A 365 9.16 -1.91 -0.45
CA VAL A 365 10.08 -0.78 -0.29
C VAL A 365 11.54 -1.24 -0.25
N VAL A 366 12.45 -0.42 -0.79
CA VAL A 366 13.89 -0.72 -0.80
C VAL A 366 14.46 -0.75 0.62
N ALA A 367 13.95 0.13 1.47
CA ALA A 367 14.33 0.24 2.87
C ALA A 367 13.08 0.35 3.73
N ALA A 368 13.09 -0.26 4.91
CA ALA A 368 11.94 -0.29 5.80
C ALA A 368 11.41 1.10 6.20
N VAL A 369 12.28 2.12 6.20
CA VAL A 369 11.91 3.53 6.43
C VAL A 369 11.07 4.13 5.29
N GLY A 370 11.03 3.50 4.12
CA GLY A 370 10.26 3.96 2.97
C GLY A 370 8.77 3.61 3.05
N ALA A 371 8.32 2.98 4.12
CA ALA A 371 6.92 2.75 4.41
C ALA A 371 6.61 3.05 5.88
N ASP A 372 5.38 3.51 6.10
CA ASP A 372 4.79 3.64 7.43
C ASP A 372 4.74 2.30 8.17
N GLU A 373 4.80 2.33 9.51
CA GLU A 373 4.55 1.12 10.28
C GLU A 373 3.10 0.62 10.12
N LEU A 374 2.95 -0.69 10.14
CA LEU A 374 1.65 -1.32 10.18
C LEU A 374 1.23 -1.53 11.63
N ASP A 375 0.33 -0.69 12.13
CA ASP A 375 -0.39 -0.91 13.38
C ASP A 375 -1.61 -1.79 13.13
N TRP A 376 -1.63 -2.99 13.69
CA TRP A 376 -2.66 -4.00 13.42
C TRP A 376 -3.28 -4.57 14.70
N VAL A 377 -4.54 -4.98 14.57
CA VAL A 377 -5.34 -5.63 15.62
C VAL A 377 -6.09 -6.82 15.03
N VAL A 378 -6.08 -7.93 15.74
CA VAL A 378 -6.89 -9.13 15.49
C VAL A 378 -7.96 -9.23 16.57
N SER A 379 -9.22 -9.13 16.15
CA SER A 379 -10.38 -9.44 16.98
C SER A 379 -11.07 -10.69 16.47
N LEU A 380 -11.61 -11.50 17.39
CA LEU A 380 -12.21 -12.79 17.09
C LEU A 380 -13.67 -12.80 17.56
N SER A 381 -14.52 -13.51 16.83
CA SER A 381 -15.92 -13.76 17.22
C SER A 381 -16.32 -15.20 16.92
N GLY A 382 -17.46 -15.62 17.49
CA GLY A 382 -17.90 -17.02 17.44
C GLY A 382 -17.04 -17.89 18.34
N ASN A 383 -16.67 -19.06 17.83
CA ASN A 383 -16.04 -20.13 18.59
C ASN A 383 -14.50 -20.10 18.48
N LEU A 384 -13.93 -18.89 18.42
CA LEU A 384 -12.50 -18.62 18.31
C LEU A 384 -12.00 -17.78 19.50
N THR A 385 -10.78 -18.03 19.97
CA THR A 385 -10.10 -17.22 21.01
C THR A 385 -8.61 -17.00 20.67
N GLY A 386 -7.96 -16.02 21.31
CA GLY A 386 -6.53 -15.73 21.06
C GLY A 386 -6.21 -14.53 20.16
N GLY A 387 -7.04 -13.48 20.17
CA GLY A 387 -6.76 -12.22 19.45
C GLY A 387 -5.52 -11.48 19.99
N GLY A 388 -5.15 -10.36 19.36
CA GLY A 388 -3.96 -9.61 19.72
C GLY A 388 -3.76 -8.38 18.83
N GLY A 389 -2.58 -7.76 18.92
CA GLY A 389 -2.22 -6.61 18.09
C GLY A 389 -0.74 -6.29 18.22
N GLY A 390 -0.25 -5.40 17.36
CA GLY A 390 1.14 -4.97 17.36
C GLY A 390 1.42 -3.96 16.25
N SER A 391 2.71 -3.64 16.10
CA SER A 391 3.24 -2.75 15.08
C SER A 391 4.37 -3.45 14.31
N LEU A 392 4.44 -3.29 12.99
CA LEU A 392 5.42 -3.96 12.12
C LEU A 392 5.95 -3.01 11.04
N MET A 393 7.28 -2.89 10.94
CA MET A 393 7.92 -2.20 9.82
C MET A 393 7.85 -3.05 8.54
N ALA A 394 8.04 -2.41 7.39
CA ALA A 394 8.20 -3.09 6.09
C ALA A 394 9.62 -3.66 5.92
N ASP A 395 10.09 -4.47 6.87
CA ASP A 395 11.44 -5.06 6.88
C ASP A 395 11.45 -6.58 6.61
N GLY A 396 10.30 -7.13 6.21
CA GLY A 396 10.12 -8.56 5.98
C GLY A 396 9.84 -9.39 7.25
N THR A 397 9.75 -8.77 8.42
CA THR A 397 9.32 -9.47 9.64
C THR A 397 7.83 -9.77 9.63
N SER A 398 7.40 -10.74 10.45
CA SER A 398 5.99 -11.10 10.61
C SER A 398 5.69 -11.42 12.06
N ALA A 399 4.51 -11.01 12.53
CA ALA A 399 3.97 -11.41 13.83
C ALA A 399 3.13 -12.69 13.68
N MET A 400 3.31 -13.66 14.56
CA MET A 400 2.51 -14.90 14.57
C MET A 400 1.61 -14.94 15.81
N LEU A 401 0.32 -15.15 15.59
CA LEU A 401 -0.69 -15.37 16.64
C LEU A 401 -1.23 -16.79 16.55
N SER A 402 -1.43 -17.39 17.71
CA SER A 402 -2.12 -18.68 17.83
C SER A 402 -3.60 -18.44 18.13
N LEU A 403 -4.46 -18.81 17.19
CA LEU A 403 -5.91 -18.71 17.31
C LEU A 403 -6.44 -20.07 17.76
N ALA A 404 -7.02 -20.15 18.96
CA ALA A 404 -7.59 -21.39 19.46
C ALA A 404 -9.02 -21.59 18.93
N LEU A 405 -9.32 -22.79 18.45
CA LEU A 405 -10.66 -23.21 18.03
C LEU A 405 -11.36 -23.89 19.20
N ASP A 406 -12.60 -23.52 19.48
CA ASP A 406 -13.42 -24.25 20.45
C ASP A 406 -13.87 -25.60 19.86
N THR A 407 -13.44 -26.67 20.52
CA THR A 407 -13.78 -28.07 20.21
C THR A 407 -14.62 -28.72 21.30
N SER A 408 -15.20 -27.93 22.22
CA SER A 408 -15.92 -28.45 23.40
C SER A 408 -17.35 -28.91 23.12
N SER A 409 -17.88 -28.66 21.92
CA SER A 409 -19.22 -29.09 21.51
C SER A 409 -19.20 -29.77 20.13
N VAL A 410 -19.97 -30.85 19.99
CA VAL A 410 -20.09 -31.62 18.74
C VAL A 410 -20.89 -30.82 17.71
N GLY A 411 -20.50 -30.94 16.44
CA GLY A 411 -21.18 -30.35 15.30
C GLY A 411 -20.32 -29.34 14.56
N MET A 412 -20.94 -28.65 13.59
CA MET A 412 -20.29 -27.58 12.85
C MET A 412 -20.12 -26.35 13.74
N GLN A 413 -18.88 -25.89 13.83
CA GLN A 413 -18.47 -24.70 14.54
C GLN A 413 -18.07 -23.60 13.55
N SER A 414 -18.15 -22.35 13.99
CA SER A 414 -17.75 -21.21 13.17
C SER A 414 -17.20 -20.07 14.00
N GLY A 415 -16.41 -19.23 13.33
CA GLY A 415 -15.92 -17.98 13.88
C GLY A 415 -15.43 -17.06 12.79
N ILE A 416 -15.18 -15.81 13.15
CA ILE A 416 -14.65 -14.82 12.22
C ILE A 416 -13.38 -14.23 12.82
N VAL A 417 -12.30 -14.27 12.04
CA VAL A 417 -11.09 -13.50 12.30
C VAL A 417 -11.26 -12.14 11.65
N THR A 418 -11.25 -11.07 12.44
CA THR A 418 -11.24 -9.69 11.93
C THR A 418 -9.87 -9.10 12.18
N LEU A 419 -9.12 -8.89 11.10
CA LEU A 419 -7.84 -8.21 11.09
C LEU A 419 -8.08 -6.77 10.62
N SER A 420 -7.67 -5.80 11.42
CA SER A 420 -7.87 -4.37 11.12
C SER A 420 -6.61 -3.57 11.43
N SER A 421 -6.41 -2.48 10.71
CA SER A 421 -5.34 -1.52 10.96
C SER A 421 -5.90 -0.11 11.15
N THR A 422 -5.20 0.69 11.95
CA THR A 422 -5.48 2.12 12.15
C THR A 422 -4.42 3.01 11.49
N SER A 423 -3.38 2.44 10.87
CA SER A 423 -2.34 3.21 10.19
C SER A 423 -2.97 4.10 9.09
N PRO A 424 -2.64 5.40 9.01
CA PRO A 424 -3.19 6.29 7.99
C PRO A 424 -2.90 5.81 6.57
N GLY A 425 -3.92 5.83 5.70
CA GLY A 425 -3.79 5.43 4.29
C GLY A 425 -3.50 3.94 4.05
N VAL A 426 -3.58 3.09 5.07
CA VAL A 426 -3.23 1.67 4.98
C VAL A 426 -4.01 0.93 3.89
N ALA A 427 -3.29 0.25 3.00
CA ALA A 427 -3.90 -0.62 2.02
C ALA A 427 -4.41 -1.91 2.69
N ASN A 428 -5.60 -2.35 2.28
CA ASN A 428 -6.28 -3.54 2.83
C ASN A 428 -6.54 -3.46 4.35
N GLY A 429 -6.72 -2.26 4.92
CA GLY A 429 -6.83 -2.02 6.37
C GLY A 429 -7.93 -2.76 7.14
N LEU A 430 -8.82 -3.49 6.46
CA LEU A 430 -9.80 -4.36 7.10
C LEU A 430 -9.98 -5.66 6.31
N VAL A 431 -9.77 -6.78 6.98
CA VAL A 431 -9.98 -8.12 6.45
C VAL A 431 -10.85 -8.93 7.43
N GLN A 432 -11.89 -9.57 6.90
CA GLN A 432 -12.74 -10.49 7.68
C GLN A 432 -12.70 -11.87 7.06
N ILE A 433 -12.23 -12.85 7.83
CA ILE A 433 -12.02 -14.23 7.38
C ILE A 433 -12.99 -15.13 8.15
N PRO A 434 -14.09 -15.58 7.52
CA PRO A 434 -14.97 -16.57 8.12
C PRO A 434 -14.29 -17.94 8.11
N LEU A 435 -14.32 -18.63 9.24
CA LEU A 435 -13.83 -19.99 9.40
C LEU A 435 -14.97 -20.91 9.81
N MET A 436 -14.90 -22.15 9.32
CA MET A 436 -15.78 -23.24 9.72
C MET A 436 -14.96 -24.49 9.94
N TRP A 437 -15.31 -25.26 10.96
CA TRP A 437 -14.71 -26.56 11.25
C TRP A 437 -15.76 -27.50 11.84
N GLU A 438 -15.57 -28.80 11.64
CA GLU A 438 -16.41 -29.81 12.28
C GLU A 438 -15.75 -30.31 13.56
N VAL A 439 -16.54 -30.41 14.63
CA VAL A 439 -16.15 -31.14 15.84
C VAL A 439 -16.94 -32.44 15.86
N ALA A 440 -16.25 -33.55 15.64
CA ALA A 440 -16.85 -34.86 15.73
C ALA A 440 -16.71 -35.37 17.17
N SER A 441 -17.77 -35.98 17.71
CA SER A 441 -17.59 -36.87 18.85
C SER A 441 -16.68 -37.99 18.38
N ALA A 442 -15.63 -38.33 19.15
CA ALA A 442 -15.09 -39.68 19.06
C ALA A 442 -16.27 -40.60 19.40
N VAL A 443 -16.80 -41.30 18.41
CA VAL A 443 -17.88 -42.26 18.68
C VAL A 443 -17.16 -43.42 19.34
N ILE A 444 -17.24 -43.48 20.67
CA ILE A 444 -16.63 -44.55 21.45
C ILE A 444 -17.05 -45.87 20.81
N GLY A 445 -16.10 -46.73 20.44
CA GLY A 445 -16.38 -47.97 19.71
C GLY A 445 -16.35 -47.89 18.18
N ASP A 446 -16.32 -46.72 17.54
CA ASP A 446 -16.14 -46.61 16.08
C ASP A 446 -14.65 -46.78 15.73
N TYR A 447 -14.20 -48.03 15.74
CA TYR A 447 -12.81 -48.38 15.47
C TYR A 447 -12.42 -48.27 14.00
N ASN A 448 -13.39 -48.25 13.08
CA ASN A 448 -13.11 -48.10 11.67
C ASN A 448 -13.17 -46.64 11.18
N GLY A 449 -13.65 -45.73 12.03
CA GLY A 449 -13.64 -44.28 11.83
C GLY A 449 -14.65 -43.79 10.80
N ASN A 450 -15.73 -44.55 10.54
CA ASN A 450 -16.76 -44.19 9.57
C ASN A 450 -17.91 -43.36 10.15
N GLY A 451 -17.82 -43.01 11.44
CA GLY A 451 -18.78 -42.19 12.17
C GLY A 451 -19.95 -42.96 12.77
N VAL A 452 -20.00 -44.30 12.64
CA VAL A 452 -21.07 -45.14 13.20
C VAL A 452 -20.51 -46.34 13.93
N VAL A 453 -21.05 -46.65 15.11
CA VAL A 453 -20.70 -47.88 15.83
C VAL A 453 -21.54 -49.02 15.28
N GLU A 454 -20.91 -49.90 14.52
CA GLU A 454 -21.55 -51.02 13.86
C GLU A 454 -20.65 -52.27 13.87
N LEU A 455 -21.06 -53.31 13.14
CA LEU A 455 -20.29 -54.56 13.05
C LEU A 455 -18.98 -54.40 12.27
N GLY A 456 -18.81 -53.33 11.49
CA GLY A 456 -17.56 -52.96 10.83
C GLY A 456 -16.44 -52.71 11.84
N ASP A 457 -16.73 -52.06 12.97
CA ASP A 457 -15.75 -51.77 14.02
C ASP A 457 -15.27 -53.03 14.74
N TYR A 458 -16.16 -54.01 14.91
CA TYR A 458 -15.81 -55.30 15.45
C TYR A 458 -14.81 -56.05 14.56
N ALA A 459 -14.90 -55.87 13.24
CA ALA A 459 -13.91 -56.43 12.32
C ALA A 459 -12.54 -55.75 12.51
N THR A 460 -12.52 -54.43 12.69
CA THR A 460 -11.29 -53.68 12.99
C THR A 460 -10.68 -54.11 14.33
N TRP A 461 -11.46 -54.16 15.41
CA TRP A 461 -11.02 -54.69 16.71
C TRP A 461 -10.46 -56.11 16.60
N LYS A 462 -11.19 -57.02 15.93
CA LYS A 462 -10.74 -58.40 15.78
C LYS A 462 -9.43 -58.50 15.01
N SER A 463 -9.22 -57.64 14.02
CA SER A 463 -7.98 -57.62 13.24
C SER A 463 -6.78 -57.07 14.02
N ALA A 464 -7.03 -56.18 14.99
CA ALA A 464 -6.02 -55.57 15.84
C ALA A 464 -5.85 -56.28 17.20
N PHE A 465 -6.68 -57.29 17.53
CA PHE A 465 -6.66 -57.96 18.83
C PHE A 465 -5.27 -58.52 19.21
N GLY A 466 -4.79 -58.13 20.39
CA GLY A 466 -3.46 -58.44 20.92
C GLY A 466 -2.35 -57.52 20.42
N SER A 467 -2.67 -56.51 19.61
CA SER A 467 -1.69 -55.56 19.09
C SER A 467 -1.32 -54.52 20.14
N THR A 468 -0.02 -54.27 20.28
CA THR A 468 0.54 -53.14 21.05
C THR A 468 1.19 -52.10 20.13
N MET A 469 0.94 -52.20 18.82
CA MET A 469 1.57 -51.38 17.79
C MET A 469 0.55 -50.73 16.85
N ASP A 470 -0.57 -51.40 16.60
CA ASP A 470 -1.73 -50.90 15.88
C ASP A 470 -2.87 -50.74 16.89
N LEU A 471 -3.07 -49.50 17.34
CA LEU A 471 -3.98 -49.12 18.42
C LEU A 471 -5.28 -48.50 17.90
N ALA A 472 -5.63 -48.70 16.62
CA ALA A 472 -6.85 -48.17 16.04
C ALA A 472 -8.13 -48.63 16.78
N ALA A 473 -8.07 -49.76 17.48
CA ALA A 473 -9.16 -50.31 18.28
C ALA A 473 -8.88 -50.31 19.80
N ASP A 474 -7.93 -49.50 20.27
CA ASP A 474 -7.63 -49.29 21.70
C ASP A 474 -8.62 -48.25 22.28
N GLY A 475 -9.86 -48.70 22.48
CA GLY A 475 -10.98 -47.86 22.91
C GLY A 475 -10.92 -47.43 24.38
N ASN A 476 -10.15 -48.12 25.22
CA ASN A 476 -9.89 -47.70 26.60
C ASN A 476 -8.56 -46.90 26.76
N SER A 477 -7.75 -46.86 25.69
CA SER A 477 -6.47 -46.14 25.60
C SER A 477 -5.40 -46.63 26.60
N ASP A 478 -5.37 -47.93 26.89
CA ASP A 478 -4.39 -48.54 27.80
C ASP A 478 -3.10 -49.02 27.10
N GLY A 479 -3.03 -48.89 25.78
CA GLY A 479 -1.87 -49.21 24.96
C GLY A 479 -1.84 -50.66 24.44
N VAL A 480 -2.90 -51.45 24.65
CA VAL A 480 -3.07 -52.78 24.04
C VAL A 480 -4.51 -52.98 23.56
N VAL A 481 -4.70 -53.46 22.33
CA VAL A 481 -6.04 -53.82 21.86
C VAL A 481 -6.42 -55.18 22.45
N ASP A 482 -7.31 -55.23 23.43
CA ASP A 482 -7.71 -56.46 24.09
C ASP A 482 -9.23 -56.60 24.35
N ALA A 483 -9.61 -57.48 25.27
CA ALA A 483 -11.01 -57.75 25.56
C ALA A 483 -11.71 -56.57 26.27
N ALA A 484 -10.97 -55.67 26.92
CA ALA A 484 -11.52 -54.45 27.50
C ALA A 484 -12.04 -53.52 26.41
N ASP A 485 -11.33 -53.36 25.29
CA ASP A 485 -11.79 -52.56 24.15
C ASP A 485 -13.05 -53.15 23.52
N TYR A 486 -13.14 -54.46 23.41
CA TYR A 486 -14.38 -55.10 22.96
C TYR A 486 -15.59 -54.67 23.80
N THR A 487 -15.42 -54.53 25.12
CA THR A 487 -16.50 -54.05 25.99
C THR A 487 -16.85 -52.59 25.72
N VAL A 488 -15.86 -51.75 25.40
CA VAL A 488 -16.07 -50.36 24.98
C VAL A 488 -16.91 -50.30 23.69
N TRP A 489 -16.56 -51.07 22.64
CA TRP A 489 -17.37 -51.14 21.42
C TRP A 489 -18.77 -51.70 21.65
N ARG A 490 -18.88 -52.82 22.37
CA ARG A 490 -20.17 -53.48 22.62
C ARG A 490 -21.14 -52.56 23.35
N ASP A 491 -20.65 -51.86 24.37
CA ASP A 491 -21.48 -50.99 25.18
C ASP A 491 -21.90 -49.75 24.39
N ALA A 492 -21.03 -49.25 23.50
CA ALA A 492 -21.38 -48.19 22.57
C ALA A 492 -22.37 -48.61 21.47
N LEU A 493 -22.25 -49.82 20.92
CA LEU A 493 -23.20 -50.40 19.95
C LEU A 493 -24.60 -50.53 20.58
N ALA A 494 -24.66 -50.92 21.84
CA ALA A 494 -25.90 -50.99 22.62
C ALA A 494 -26.49 -49.60 22.90
N GLY A 495 -25.67 -48.56 23.05
CA GLY A 495 -26.12 -47.17 23.20
C GLY A 495 -26.65 -46.56 21.90
N ALA A 496 -26.00 -46.83 20.75
CA ALA A 496 -26.39 -46.32 19.44
C ALA A 496 -27.78 -46.77 18.98
N SER A 497 -28.24 -47.93 19.48
CA SER A 497 -29.56 -48.50 19.17
C SER A 497 -30.72 -47.87 19.96
N VAL A 498 -30.45 -47.00 20.94
CA VAL A 498 -31.47 -46.34 21.78
C VAL A 498 -31.81 -44.91 21.29
N GLY A 499 -30.95 -44.28 20.47
CA GLY A 499 -31.11 -42.90 19.99
C GLY A 499 -32.07 -42.68 18.81
N ASN A 500 -32.53 -43.75 18.13
CA ASN A 500 -33.39 -43.65 16.94
C ASN A 500 -34.89 -43.93 17.20
N ALA A 501 -35.34 -43.90 18.46
CA ALA A 501 -36.75 -43.97 18.79
C ALA A 501 -37.41 -42.57 18.73
N VAL A 502 -37.30 -41.88 17.60
CA VAL A 502 -38.22 -40.78 17.28
C VAL A 502 -39.54 -41.44 16.92
N GLY A 503 -40.57 -41.19 17.72
CA GLY A 503 -41.89 -41.80 17.59
C GLY A 503 -42.40 -41.74 16.15
N ALA A 504 -42.43 -42.90 15.49
CA ALA A 504 -43.25 -43.08 14.31
C ALA A 504 -44.70 -42.86 14.74
N SER A 505 -45.26 -41.70 14.35
CA SER A 505 -46.70 -41.46 14.45
C SER A 505 -47.42 -42.56 13.70
N VAL A 506 -48.04 -43.46 14.44
CA VAL A 506 -48.96 -44.48 13.91
C VAL A 506 -50.13 -43.72 13.28
N PRO A 507 -50.42 -43.89 11.98
CA PRO A 507 -51.62 -43.31 11.39
C PRO A 507 -52.85 -43.99 12.00
N GLU A 508 -53.69 -43.25 12.71
CA GLU A 508 -55.00 -43.75 13.14
C GLU A 508 -55.91 -43.93 11.91
N PRO A 509 -56.72 -45.01 11.85
CA PRO A 509 -57.70 -45.19 10.80
C PRO A 509 -58.78 -44.11 10.92
N SER A 510 -59.01 -43.39 9.83
CA SER A 510 -59.99 -42.30 9.72
C SER A 510 -61.41 -42.76 10.07
N CYS A 511 -61.86 -42.48 11.30
CA CYS A 511 -63.27 -42.43 11.68
C CYS A 511 -63.92 -41.14 11.17
N LEU A 512 -63.94 -40.94 9.83
CA LEU A 512 -64.70 -39.90 9.14
C LEU A 512 -65.40 -40.52 7.93
N LEU A 513 -66.25 -41.51 8.20
CA LEU A 513 -67.15 -42.12 7.21
C LEU A 513 -68.37 -42.72 7.91
N LEU A 514 -69.05 -41.90 8.73
CA LEU A 514 -70.40 -42.16 9.23
C LEU A 514 -71.03 -40.85 9.71
N GLY A 515 -71.60 -40.11 8.76
CA GLY A 515 -72.40 -38.93 9.07
C GLY A 515 -72.29 -37.85 7.99
N LEU A 516 -72.92 -38.08 6.84
CA LEU A 516 -73.64 -37.07 6.02
C LEU A 516 -74.02 -37.67 4.65
N ILE A 517 -74.89 -38.68 4.68
CA ILE A 517 -75.83 -38.97 3.58
C ILE A 517 -77.23 -39.01 4.21
N VAL A 518 -77.75 -37.84 4.58
CA VAL A 518 -79.18 -37.49 4.56
C VAL A 518 -79.23 -35.97 4.44
N GLY A 519 -79.69 -35.46 3.30
CA GLY A 519 -79.79 -34.01 3.09
C GLY A 519 -79.84 -33.54 1.65
N SER A 520 -79.97 -34.42 0.65
CA SER A 520 -80.55 -34.03 -0.62
C SER A 520 -82.06 -33.92 -0.44
N LEU A 521 -82.59 -32.70 -0.37
CA LEU A 521 -83.89 -32.25 -0.92
C LEU A 521 -84.17 -30.80 -0.49
N ALA A 522 -84.61 -29.98 -1.45
CA ALA A 522 -84.95 -28.54 -1.41
C ALA A 522 -83.82 -27.62 -1.90
N ALA A 523 -83.48 -27.65 -3.19
CA ALA A 523 -84.25 -27.00 -4.25
C ALA A 523 -84.55 -25.52 -3.96
N SER A 524 -83.84 -24.68 -4.71
CA SER A 524 -84.45 -23.62 -5.50
C SER A 524 -84.95 -22.38 -4.74
N TRP A 525 -84.23 -21.26 -4.85
CA TRP A 525 -84.65 -20.09 -5.66
C TRP A 525 -83.63 -18.96 -5.58
N ARG A 526 -83.23 -18.50 -6.77
CA ARG A 526 -82.65 -17.18 -7.01
C ARG A 526 -83.73 -16.11 -6.81
N ARG A 527 -83.39 -14.96 -6.21
CA ARG A 527 -83.54 -13.60 -6.80
C ARG A 527 -83.08 -12.48 -5.83
N PRO A 528 -82.77 -11.27 -6.35
CA PRO A 528 -81.95 -10.23 -5.71
C PRO A 528 -82.74 -8.99 -5.23
N CYS A 529 -82.15 -8.21 -4.30
CA CYS A 529 -82.41 -6.79 -3.98
C CYS A 529 -81.07 -6.22 -3.45
N VAL A 530 -80.44 -5.11 -3.86
CA VAL A 530 -80.80 -3.70 -4.19
C VAL A 530 -81.15 -2.83 -2.97
N CYS A 531 -80.34 -1.77 -2.80
CA CYS A 531 -80.43 -0.54 -1.98
C CYS A 531 -80.40 -0.69 -0.44
N CYS A 532 -79.76 0.21 0.34
CA CYS A 532 -79.32 1.59 0.13
C CYS A 532 -77.86 1.82 0.54
#